data_AF-A0A9P6N6V4-F1
#
_entry.id   AF-A0A9P6N6V4-F1
#
_cell.length_a   1.000
_cell.length_b   1.000
_cell.length_c   1.000
_cell.angle_alpha   90.00
_cell.angle_beta   90.00
_cell.angle_gamma   90.00
#
_symmetry.space_group_name_H-M   'P 1'
#
loop_
_entity.id
_entity.type
_entity.pdbx_description
1 polymer ?
#
loop_
_entity_poly.entity_id
_entity_poly.type
_entity_poly.pdbx_seq_one_letter_code
_entity_poly.pdbx_strand_id
1 'polypeptide(L)' 'MSPLNYRLWSWSFFVMFSSFLCLPLQDPNVSEDVFDYIIVGGGTAGLALASRLSEEPGNRVLVLE' A
#
# COMPACT_ATOMS: atom_id res chain seq x y z
N MET A 1 7.31 45.50 -9.94
CA MET A 1 7.10 44.08 -9.60
C MET A 1 8.07 43.69 -8.50
N SER A 2 7.60 43.22 -7.34
CA SER A 2 8.47 42.88 -6.21
C SER A 2 9.15 41.51 -6.41
N PRO A 3 10.42 41.35 -6.00
CA PRO A 3 11.20 40.12 -6.19
C PRO A 3 10.65 38.89 -5.44
N LEU A 4 9.65 39.06 -4.59
CA LEU A 4 9.00 37.99 -3.84
C LEU A 4 8.06 37.12 -4.70
N ASN A 5 7.58 37.63 -5.84
CA ASN A 5 6.61 36.92 -6.70
C ASN A 5 7.24 35.82 -7.60
N TYR A 6 8.53 35.91 -7.92
CA TYR A 6 9.20 34.93 -8.79
C TYR A 6 9.43 33.57 -8.11
N ARG A 7 9.57 33.56 -6.77
CA ARG A 7 9.72 32.32 -5.99
C ARG A 7 8.44 31.50 -5.92
N LEU A 8 7.27 32.15 -5.87
CA LEU A 8 5.97 31.47 -5.81
C LEU A 8 5.56 30.92 -7.19
N TRP A 9 5.84 31.66 -8.26
CA TRP A 9 5.57 31.20 -9.63
C TRP A 9 6.40 29.97 -10.00
N SER A 10 7.68 29.92 -9.58
CA SER A 10 8.54 28.74 -9.80
C SER A 10 8.02 27.46 -9.12
N TRP A 11 7.38 27.59 -7.95
CA TRP A 11 6.90 26.44 -7.18
C TRP A 11 5.55 25.93 -7.70
N SER A 12 4.67 26.83 -8.16
CA SER A 12 3.41 26.42 -8.80
C SER A 12 3.64 25.66 -10.11
N PHE A 13 4.63 26.06 -10.93
CA PHE A 13 4.99 25.30 -12.14
C PHE A 13 5.60 23.94 -11.82
N PHE A 14 6.44 23.84 -10.78
CA PHE A 14 7.10 22.60 -10.40
C PHE A 14 6.12 21.57 -9.79
N VAL A 15 5.18 22.03 -8.93
CA VAL A 15 4.14 21.19 -8.34
C VAL A 15 3.15 20.69 -9.41
N MET A 16 2.77 21.55 -10.36
CA MET A 16 1.86 21.16 -11.44
C MET A 16 2.52 20.17 -12.43
N PHE A 17 3.82 20.31 -12.71
CA PHE A 17 4.56 19.38 -13.58
C PHE A 17 4.74 17.98 -12.94
N SER A 18 4.83 17.91 -11.61
CA SER A 18 4.95 16.64 -10.87
C SER A 18 3.64 15.84 -10.84
N SER A 19 2.49 16.51 -10.82
CA SER A 19 1.19 15.82 -10.77
C SER A 19 0.83 15.12 -12.08
N PHE A 20 1.33 15.58 -13.23
CA PHE A 20 1.11 14.91 -14.52
C PHE A 20 1.95 13.65 -14.73
N LEU A 21 3.03 13.45 -13.95
CA LEU A 21 3.86 12.24 -14.02
C LEU A 21 3.42 11.15 -13.04
N CYS A 22 2.65 11.52 -12.00
CA CYS A 22 2.06 10.58 -11.04
C CYS A 22 0.77 9.98 -11.62
N LEU A 23 0.90 9.29 -12.76
CA LEU A 23 -0.15 8.38 -13.21
C LEU A 23 -0.13 7.18 -12.24
N PRO A 24 -1.28 6.69 -11.75
CA PRO A 24 -1.30 5.45 -11.00
C PRO A 24 -0.70 4.37 -11.90
N LEU A 25 0.41 3.77 -11.48
CA LEU A 25 0.91 2.54 -12.10
C LEU A 25 -0.09 1.45 -11.76
N GLN A 26 -1.15 1.37 -12.55
CA GLN A 26 -2.12 0.29 -12.49
C GLN A 26 -1.43 -0.94 -13.09
N ASP A 27 -0.68 -1.67 -12.27
CA ASP A 27 -0.10 -2.94 -12.69
C ASP A 27 -1.26 -3.95 -12.84
N PRO A 28 -1.57 -4.38 -14.08
CA PRO A 28 -2.69 -5.28 -14.33
C PRO A 28 -2.47 -6.69 -13.76
N ASN A 29 -1.29 -6.98 -13.20
CA ASN A 29 -0.95 -8.24 -12.56
C ASN A 29 -1.07 -8.21 -11.03
N VAL A 30 -1.41 -7.07 -10.42
CA VAL A 30 -1.67 -7.02 -8.98
C VAL A 30 -3.06 -7.58 -8.72
N SER A 31 -3.13 -8.86 -8.33
CA SER A 31 -4.32 -9.43 -7.70
C SER A 31 -4.51 -8.76 -6.33
N GLU A 32 -5.67 -8.14 -6.11
CA GLU A 32 -6.05 -7.71 -4.76
C GLU A 32 -6.45 -8.94 -3.94
N ASP A 33 -5.44 -9.64 -3.41
CA ASP A 33 -5.65 -10.80 -2.57
C ASP A 33 -6.23 -10.38 -1.22
N VAL A 34 -7.54 -10.55 -1.05
CA VAL A 34 -8.27 -10.18 0.17
C VAL A 34 -8.23 -11.27 1.25
N PHE A 35 -7.40 -11.13 2.27
CA PHE A 35 -7.38 -12.08 3.39
C PHE A 35 -8.33 -11.65 4.52
N ASP A 36 -8.94 -12.62 5.19
CA ASP A 36 -9.80 -12.37 6.36
C ASP A 36 -8.97 -12.10 7.62
N TYR A 37 -7.81 -12.74 7.72
CA TYR A 37 -6.88 -12.60 8.83
C TYR A 37 -5.44 -12.46 8.33
N ILE A 38 -4.70 -11.52 8.93
CA ILE A 38 -3.27 -11.33 8.70
C ILE A 38 -2.54 -11.53 10.01
N ILE A 39 -1.64 -12.50 10.06
CA ILE A 39 -0.78 -12.82 11.19
C ILE A 39 0.63 -12.36 10.85
N VAL A 40 1.19 -11.47 11.68
CA VAL A 40 2.57 -11.00 11.52
C VAL A 40 3.46 -11.74 12.53
N GLY A 41 4.39 -12.53 12.00
CA GLY A 41 5.34 -13.40 12.71
C GLY A 41 4.95 -14.88 12.65
N GLY A 42 5.76 -15.69 11.96
CA GLY A 42 5.61 -17.15 11.83
C GLY A 42 6.13 -17.98 13.02
N GLY A 43 6.18 -17.39 14.22
CA GLY A 43 6.56 -18.11 15.44
C GLY A 43 5.54 -19.16 15.88
N THR A 44 5.83 -19.91 16.94
CA THR A 44 4.96 -20.97 17.47
C THR A 44 3.53 -20.52 17.76
N ALA A 45 3.37 -19.34 18.37
CA ALA A 45 2.05 -18.76 18.63
C ALA A 45 1.32 -18.34 17.34
N GLY A 46 2.06 -17.77 16.37
CA GLY A 46 1.51 -17.34 15.09
C GLY A 46 1.00 -18.52 14.25
N LEU A 47 1.78 -19.60 14.17
CA LEU A 47 1.38 -20.80 13.44
C LEU A 47 0.28 -21.59 14.15
N ALA A 48 0.26 -21.64 15.48
CA ALA A 48 -0.84 -22.26 16.22
C ALA A 48 -2.18 -21.55 15.94
N LEU A 49 -2.18 -20.21 15.90
CA LEU A 49 -3.33 -19.41 15.51
C LEU A 49 -3.71 -19.61 14.04
N ALA A 50 -2.73 -19.56 13.13
CA ALA A 50 -2.96 -19.74 11.70
C ALA A 50 -3.58 -21.11 11.41
N SER A 51 -3.05 -22.16 12.04
CA SER A 51 -3.58 -23.51 11.93
C SER A 51 -5.04 -23.58 12.35
N ARG A 52 -5.41 -22.93 13.47
CA ARG A 52 -6.78 -22.99 13.98
C ARG A 52 -7.76 -22.20 13.13
N LEU A 53 -7.35 -21.03 12.65
CA LEU A 53 -8.20 -20.18 11.80
C LEU A 53 -8.41 -20.80 10.42
N SER A 54 -7.40 -21.44 9.84
CA SER A 54 -7.48 -22.09 8.53
C SER A 54 -8.26 -23.42 8.50
N GLU A 55 -8.68 -23.95 9.67
CA GLU A 55 -9.57 -25.13 9.70
C GLU A 55 -10.96 -24.83 9.14
N GLU A 56 -11.43 -23.59 9.26
CA GLU A 56 -12.69 -23.16 8.67
C GLU A 56 -12.48 -22.86 7.18
N PRO A 57 -13.16 -23.56 6.25
CA PRO A 57 -12.92 -23.41 4.81
C PRO A 57 -13.24 -22.02 4.26
N GLY A 58 -14.00 -21.21 5.01
CA GLY A 58 -14.28 -19.82 4.68
C GLY A 58 -13.16 -18.83 5.03
N ASN A 59 -12.19 -19.23 5.84
CA ASN A 59 -11.15 -18.32 6.33
C ASN A 59 -9.92 -18.34 5.39
N ARG A 60 -9.56 -17.16 4.88
CA ARG A 60 -8.28 -16.93 4.20
C ARG A 60 -7.31 -16.26 5.15
N VAL A 61 -6.28 -17.00 5.56
CA VAL A 61 -5.28 -16.54 6.53
C VAL A 61 -3.95 -16.29 5.81
N LEU A 62 -3.42 -15.08 5.94
CA LEU A 62 -2.08 -14.71 5.50
C LEU A 62 -1.14 -14.69 6.72
N VAL A 63 0.03 -15.32 6.58
CA VAL A 63 1.13 -15.19 7.55
C VAL A 63 2.27 -14.45 6.88
N LEU A 64 2.74 -13.38 7.52
CA LEU A 64 3.92 -12.63 7.12
C LEU A 64 5.04 -12.90 8.12
N GLU A 65 6.20 -13.36 7.66
CA GLU A 65 7.37 -13.62 8.52
C GLU A 65 8.55 -12.73 8.15
#